data_AF-K6TYL2-F1
#
_entry.id   AF-K6TYL2-F1
#
_cell.length_a   1.000
_cell.length_b   1.000
_cell.length_c   1.000
_cell.angle_alpha   90.00
_cell.angle_beta   90.00
_cell.angle_gamma   90.00
#
_symmetry.space_group_name_H-M   'P 1'
#
loop_
_entity.id
_entity.type
_entity.pdbx_description
1 polymer ?
#
loop_
_entity_poly.entity_id
_entity_poly.type
_entity_poly.pdbx_seq_one_letter_code
_entity_poly.pdbx_strand_id
1 'polypeptide(L)'
;MVNKLRTTCKSSHKILSNLSTIVFWGSLWGIIEVTLGYLLHKINFSFGWCIWFPLAFYFMDKIYRKTGKVQYILYGAIVTSAIKLTNLFIEVRIDKVINPAISILFEAIALLVIYKVIEKKNKKIGIIEILIVNVFWRCLYSIYIFIMPSSFLAISPLAGLDSFLRFILLESSVNAIFIMTYILFRDKTIRKFSISNRKELNVSPIQSFLMCLFAILVQIIV
;
A
#
# COMPACT_ATOMS: atom_id res chain seq x y z
N MET A 1 -7.83 18.25 37.82
CA MET A 1 -6.76 17.24 37.60
C MET A 1 -7.29 15.96 36.93
N VAL A 2 -8.40 15.37 37.41
CA VAL A 2 -8.99 14.11 36.90
C VAL A 2 -9.40 14.16 35.41
N ASN A 3 -10.01 15.25 34.94
CA ASN A 3 -10.41 15.39 33.52
C ASN A 3 -9.21 15.46 32.55
N LYS A 4 -8.07 15.99 33.00
CA LYS A 4 -6.83 16.06 32.21
C LYS A 4 -6.19 14.67 32.08
N LEU A 5 -6.23 13.85 33.13
CA LEU A 5 -5.75 12.46 33.11
C LEU A 5 -6.63 11.53 32.25
N ARG A 6 -7.95 11.75 32.24
CA ARG A 6 -8.88 10.95 31.44
C ARG A 6 -8.74 11.21 29.94
N THR A 7 -8.49 12.47 29.57
CA THR A 7 -8.30 12.89 28.17
C THR A 7 -6.97 12.41 27.60
N THR A 8 -5.89 12.44 28.39
CA THR A 8 -4.58 11.90 27.98
C THR A 8 -4.61 10.38 27.81
N CYS A 9 -5.25 9.64 28.70
CA CYS A 9 -5.39 8.18 28.59
C CYS A 9 -6.18 7.76 27.34
N LYS A 10 -7.30 8.44 27.04
CA LYS A 10 -8.10 8.19 25.83
C LYS A 10 -7.33 8.52 24.54
N SER A 11 -6.53 9.58 24.55
CA SER A 11 -5.65 9.95 23.43
C SER A 11 -4.56 8.90 23.19
N SER A 12 -3.88 8.47 24.26
CA SER A 12 -2.84 7.43 24.23
C SER A 12 -3.38 6.11 23.67
N HIS A 13 -4.54 5.65 24.15
CA HIS A 13 -5.18 4.44 23.66
C HIS A 13 -5.53 4.53 22.16
N LYS A 14 -5.98 5.70 21.69
CA LYS A 14 -6.28 5.92 20.26
C LYS A 14 -5.01 5.90 19.40
N ILE A 15 -3.91 6.51 19.88
CA ILE A 15 -2.62 6.47 19.20
C ILE A 15 -2.12 5.02 19.09
N LEU A 16 -2.15 4.28 20.21
CA LEU A 16 -1.72 2.88 20.25
C LEU A 16 -2.54 1.99 19.32
N SER A 17 -3.85 2.17 19.26
CA SER A 17 -4.74 1.46 18.33
C SER A 17 -4.44 1.78 16.86
N ASN A 18 -4.18 3.05 16.55
CA ASN A 18 -3.78 3.45 15.20
C ASN A 18 -2.42 2.85 14.82
N LEU A 19 -1.43 2.89 15.71
CA LEU A 19 -0.11 2.28 15.47
C LEU A 19 -0.23 0.77 15.26
N SER A 20 -1.03 0.09 16.08
CA SER A 20 -1.33 -1.34 15.93
C SER A 20 -1.93 -1.63 14.55
N THR A 21 -2.91 -0.82 14.14
CA THR A 21 -3.54 -0.94 12.80
C THR A 21 -2.52 -0.81 11.67
N ILE A 22 -1.64 0.19 11.73
CA ILE A 22 -0.61 0.43 10.71
C ILE A 22 0.34 -0.76 10.63
N VAL A 23 0.88 -1.19 11.78
CA VAL A 23 1.86 -2.28 11.84
C VAL A 23 1.23 -3.57 11.34
N PHE A 24 0.01 -3.89 11.77
CA PHE A 24 -0.68 -5.09 11.34
C PHE A 24 -0.98 -5.12 9.84
N TRP A 25 -1.62 -4.09 9.29
CA TRP A 25 -1.98 -4.07 7.87
C TRP A 25 -0.77 -3.87 6.96
N GLY A 26 0.23 -3.08 7.39
CA GLY A 26 1.49 -2.94 6.66
C GLY A 26 2.30 -4.24 6.63
N SER A 27 2.30 -4.99 7.73
CA SER A 27 2.96 -6.31 7.79
C SER A 27 2.23 -7.35 6.93
N LEU A 28 0.90 -7.37 6.98
CA LEU A 28 0.10 -8.25 6.13
C LEU A 28 0.30 -7.93 4.65
N TRP A 29 0.41 -6.65 4.28
CA TRP A 29 0.79 -6.25 2.93
C TRP A 29 2.18 -6.78 2.55
N GLY A 30 3.18 -6.66 3.44
CA GLY A 30 4.53 -7.18 3.21
C GLY A 30 4.54 -8.68 2.93
N ILE A 31 3.79 -9.47 3.72
CA ILE A 31 3.64 -10.92 3.52
C ILE A 31 3.08 -11.23 2.12
N ILE A 32 2.03 -10.50 1.72
CA ILE A 32 1.43 -10.73 0.41
C ILE A 32 2.39 -10.32 -0.72
N GLU A 33 3.17 -9.26 -0.52
CA GLU A 33 4.15 -8.80 -1.51
C GLU A 33 5.22 -9.87 -1.78
N VAL A 34 5.82 -10.44 -0.74
CA VAL A 34 6.80 -11.52 -0.91
C VAL A 34 6.16 -12.81 -1.43
N THR A 35 5.00 -13.20 -0.91
CA THR A 35 4.34 -14.45 -1.31
C THR A 35 3.89 -14.41 -2.76
N LEU A 36 3.19 -13.35 -3.18
CA LEU A 36 2.76 -13.21 -4.57
C LEU A 36 3.95 -12.96 -5.49
N GLY A 37 4.98 -12.24 -5.04
CA GLY A 37 6.17 -11.98 -5.85
C GLY A 37 6.89 -13.29 -6.18
N TYR A 38 7.09 -14.14 -5.18
CA TYR A 38 7.64 -15.47 -5.35
C TYR A 38 6.80 -16.37 -6.26
N LEU A 39 5.48 -16.40 -6.05
CA LEU A 39 4.58 -17.20 -6.88
C LEU A 39 4.59 -16.72 -8.34
N LEU A 40 4.55 -15.40 -8.56
CA LEU A 40 4.57 -14.81 -9.90
C LEU A 40 5.89 -15.08 -10.63
N HIS A 41 7.02 -15.16 -9.91
CA HIS A 41 8.29 -15.57 -10.52
C HIS A 41 8.33 -17.05 -10.94
N LYS A 42 7.49 -17.91 -10.34
CA LYS A 42 7.39 -19.33 -10.70
C LYS A 42 6.45 -19.62 -11.86
N ILE A 43 5.54 -18.71 -12.17
CA ILE A 43 4.55 -18.90 -13.23
C ILE A 43 5.06 -18.22 -14.50
N ASN A 44 5.01 -18.89 -15.65
CA ASN A 44 5.40 -18.34 -16.95
C ASN A 44 4.46 -17.24 -17.49
N PHE A 45 3.58 -16.67 -16.66
CA PHE A 45 2.55 -15.72 -17.04
C PHE A 45 2.88 -14.31 -16.53
N SER A 46 3.14 -13.38 -17.45
CA SER A 46 3.59 -12.01 -17.15
C SER A 46 2.43 -11.03 -16.88
N PHE A 47 1.59 -11.34 -15.89
CA PHE A 47 0.48 -10.48 -15.43
C PHE A 47 0.70 -9.80 -14.07
N GLY A 48 1.86 -9.96 -13.44
CA GLY A 48 2.11 -9.39 -12.10
C GLY A 48 1.83 -7.89 -11.99
N TRP A 49 2.10 -7.12 -13.05
CA TRP A 49 1.88 -5.68 -13.12
C TRP A 49 0.43 -5.22 -12.86
N CYS A 50 -0.58 -6.05 -13.13
CA CYS A 50 -1.99 -5.64 -12.97
C CYS A 50 -2.52 -5.78 -11.54
N ILE A 51 -1.78 -6.44 -10.65
CA ILE A 51 -2.25 -6.79 -9.29
C ILE A 51 -1.64 -5.86 -8.24
N TRP A 52 -0.39 -5.41 -8.45
CA TRP A 52 0.39 -4.74 -7.40
C TRP A 52 -0.25 -3.47 -6.86
N PHE A 53 -0.54 -2.50 -7.74
CA PHE A 53 -1.11 -1.24 -7.28
C PHE A 53 -2.55 -1.38 -6.73
N PRO A 54 -3.47 -2.16 -7.35
CA PRO A 54 -4.78 -2.43 -6.74
C PRO A 54 -4.70 -3.08 -5.35
N LEU A 55 -3.74 -3.99 -5.16
CA LEU A 55 -3.49 -4.62 -3.86
C LEU A 55 -2.93 -3.61 -2.84
N ALA A 56 -1.98 -2.78 -3.25
CA ALA A 56 -1.47 -1.69 -2.42
C ALA A 56 -2.60 -0.75 -1.99
N PHE A 57 -3.44 -0.34 -2.95
CA PHE A 57 -4.63 0.48 -2.69
C PHE A 57 -5.56 -0.18 -1.67
N TYR A 58 -5.79 -1.49 -1.77
CA TYR A 58 -6.62 -2.23 -0.80
C TYR A 58 -6.09 -2.07 0.64
N PHE A 59 -4.79 -2.28 0.86
CA PHE A 59 -4.19 -2.16 2.19
C PHE A 59 -4.22 -0.73 2.71
N MET A 60 -3.90 0.24 1.85
CA MET A 60 -3.96 1.66 2.20
C MET A 60 -5.38 2.13 2.54
N ASP A 61 -6.41 1.68 1.80
CA ASP A 61 -7.81 1.98 2.09
C ASP A 61 -8.27 1.34 3.42
N LYS A 62 -7.78 0.13 3.75
CA LYS A 62 -8.04 -0.49 5.07
C LYS A 62 -7.45 0.33 6.21
N ILE A 63 -6.20 0.78 6.08
CA ILE A 63 -5.54 1.61 7.09
C ILE A 63 -6.26 2.94 7.25
N TYR A 64 -6.59 3.61 6.13
CA TYR A 64 -7.31 4.87 6.15
C TYR A 64 -8.66 4.75 6.86
N ARG A 65 -9.48 3.75 6.49
CA ARG A 65 -10.81 3.55 7.07
C ARG A 65 -10.78 3.22 8.55
N LYS A 66 -9.75 2.49 9.01
CA LYS A 66 -9.61 2.11 10.42
C LYS A 66 -9.10 3.25 11.30
N THR A 67 -8.18 4.04 10.79
CA THR A 67 -7.55 5.13 11.57
C THR A 67 -8.30 6.46 11.44
N GLY A 68 -9.03 6.65 10.34
CA GLY A 68 -9.71 7.89 9.99
C GLY A 68 -8.76 9.06 9.72
N LYS A 69 -7.46 8.82 9.47
CA LYS A 69 -6.53 9.90 9.08
C LYS A 69 -5.66 9.49 7.90
N VAL A 70 -5.59 10.36 6.89
CA VAL A 70 -4.84 10.13 5.65
C VAL A 70 -3.35 9.88 5.87
N GLN A 71 -2.73 10.55 6.84
CA GLN A 71 -1.30 10.40 7.13
C GLN A 71 -0.87 8.96 7.47
N TYR A 72 -1.79 8.15 8.01
CA TYR A 72 -1.51 6.77 8.35
C TYR A 72 -1.35 5.85 7.15
N ILE A 73 -1.84 6.26 5.97
CA ILE A 73 -1.57 5.57 4.69
C ILE A 73 -0.06 5.46 4.47
N LEU A 74 0.66 6.58 4.58
CA LEU A 74 2.10 6.63 4.38
C LEU A 74 2.84 5.83 5.46
N TYR A 75 2.41 5.91 6.72
CA TYR A 75 3.04 5.12 7.78
C TYR A 75 2.88 3.60 7.53
N GLY A 76 1.76 3.17 6.96
CA GLY A 76 1.55 1.77 6.56
C GLY A 76 2.54 1.34 5.49
N ALA A 77 2.68 2.15 4.44
CA ALA A 77 3.63 1.90 3.37
C ALA A 77 5.08 1.92 3.85
N ILE A 78 5.43 2.76 4.83
CA ILE A 78 6.75 2.74 5.47
C ILE A 78 6.99 1.41 6.17
N VAL A 79 6.01 0.86 6.91
CA VAL A 79 6.14 -0.48 7.52
C VAL A 79 6.35 -1.55 6.46
N THR A 80 5.53 -1.56 5.41
CA THR A 80 5.65 -2.54 4.30
C THR A 80 7.00 -2.41 3.59
N SER A 81 7.43 -1.19 3.27
CA SER A 81 8.71 -0.90 2.62
C SER A 81 9.89 -1.30 3.52
N ALA A 82 9.82 -1.04 4.83
CA ALA A 82 10.83 -1.48 5.79
C ALA A 82 10.94 -3.00 5.86
N ILE A 83 9.82 -3.71 5.83
CA ILE A 83 9.80 -5.18 5.74
C ILE A 83 10.45 -5.61 4.40
N LYS A 84 10.09 -4.99 3.28
CA LYS A 84 10.72 -5.31 1.99
C LYS A 84 12.23 -5.13 2.01
N LEU A 85 12.73 -4.08 2.66
CA LEU A 85 14.16 -3.80 2.76
C LEU A 85 14.93 -4.82 3.60
N THR A 86 14.28 -5.67 4.42
CA THR A 86 14.99 -6.75 5.11
C THR A 86 15.55 -7.78 4.14
N ASN A 87 15.05 -7.85 2.90
CA ASN A 87 15.66 -8.68 1.86
C ASN A 87 17.10 -8.27 1.51
N LEU A 88 17.54 -7.05 1.83
CA LEU A 88 18.93 -6.64 1.60
C LEU A 88 19.93 -7.48 2.41
N PHE A 89 19.49 -8.18 3.45
CA PHE A 89 20.34 -9.11 4.20
C PHE A 89 20.57 -10.45 3.49
N ILE A 90 19.85 -10.74 2.39
CA ILE A 90 19.85 -12.05 1.72
C ILE A 90 20.04 -11.91 0.21
N GLU A 91 19.33 -10.98 -0.43
CA GLU A 91 19.35 -10.79 -1.88
C GLU A 91 20.54 -9.91 -2.31
N VAL A 92 21.38 -10.47 -3.18
CA VAL A 92 22.56 -9.78 -3.74
C VAL A 92 22.14 -8.70 -4.73
N ARG A 93 21.03 -8.92 -5.45
CA ARG A 93 20.47 -7.96 -6.41
C ARG A 93 19.68 -6.86 -5.70
N ILE A 94 20.41 -5.86 -5.20
CA ILE A 94 19.85 -4.70 -4.47
C ILE A 94 18.74 -3.98 -5.25
N ASP A 95 18.80 -3.98 -6.59
CA ASP A 95 17.81 -3.37 -7.47
C ASP A 95 16.44 -4.07 -7.37
N LYS A 96 16.42 -5.38 -7.16
CA LYS A 96 15.18 -6.15 -6.95
C LYS A 96 14.53 -5.92 -5.59
N VAL A 97 15.26 -5.34 -4.64
CA VAL A 97 14.76 -5.03 -3.30
C VAL A 97 14.36 -3.56 -3.19
N ILE A 98 15.24 -2.66 -3.60
CA ILE A 98 15.04 -1.22 -3.49
C ILE A 98 13.92 -0.74 -4.43
N ASN A 99 13.84 -1.25 -5.67
CA ASN A 99 12.80 -0.80 -6.61
C ASN A 99 11.38 -1.01 -6.07
N PRO A 100 10.98 -2.23 -5.67
CA PRO A 100 9.65 -2.44 -5.08
C PRO A 100 9.45 -1.64 -3.79
N ALA A 101 10.47 -1.57 -2.92
CA ALA A 101 10.39 -0.82 -1.65
C ALA A 101 10.10 0.68 -1.86
N ILE A 102 10.72 1.29 -2.86
CA ILE A 102 10.48 2.69 -3.23
C ILE A 102 9.14 2.86 -3.96
N SER A 103 8.76 1.92 -4.83
CA SER A 103 7.46 1.95 -5.52
C SER A 103 6.30 1.98 -4.52
N ILE A 104 6.35 1.15 -3.47
CA ILE A 104 5.38 1.13 -2.36
C ILE A 104 5.21 2.53 -1.75
N LEU A 105 6.32 3.26 -1.55
CA LEU A 105 6.28 4.61 -0.98
C LEU A 105 5.66 5.61 -1.95
N PHE A 106 5.98 5.55 -3.25
CA PHE A 106 5.39 6.46 -4.24
C PHE A 106 3.90 6.25 -4.43
N GLU A 107 3.44 5.01 -4.44
CA GLU A 107 2.01 4.67 -4.46
C GLU A 107 1.28 5.31 -3.26
N ALA A 108 1.88 5.21 -2.08
CA ALA A 108 1.32 5.79 -0.86
C ALA A 108 1.36 7.31 -0.83
N ILE A 109 2.44 7.94 -1.31
CA ILE A 109 2.53 9.40 -1.45
C ILE A 109 1.45 9.90 -2.39
N ALA A 110 1.30 9.29 -3.57
CA ALA A 110 0.30 9.68 -4.54
C ALA A 110 -1.12 9.57 -3.96
N LEU A 111 -1.42 8.46 -3.28
CA LEU A 111 -2.72 8.26 -2.65
C LEU A 111 -2.97 9.23 -1.50
N LEU A 112 -1.97 9.50 -0.65
CA LEU A 112 -2.05 10.45 0.45
C LEU A 112 -2.37 11.86 -0.06
N VAL A 113 -1.69 12.31 -1.13
CA VAL A 113 -1.94 13.63 -1.72
C VAL A 113 -3.39 13.73 -2.21
N ILE A 114 -3.86 12.72 -2.93
CA ILE A 114 -5.22 12.72 -3.48
C ILE A 114 -6.28 12.62 -2.40
N TYR A 115 -6.10 11.79 -1.37
CA TYR A 115 -7.03 11.73 -0.24
C TYR A 115 -7.10 13.05 0.53
N LYS A 116 -5.97 13.74 0.75
CA LYS A 116 -6.00 15.09 1.38
C LYS A 116 -6.82 16.09 0.56
N VAL A 117 -6.70 16.05 -0.77
CA VAL A 117 -7.48 16.93 -1.67
C VAL A 117 -8.97 16.57 -1.62
N ILE A 118 -9.31 15.28 -1.63
CA ILE A 118 -10.68 14.78 -1.60
C ILE A 118 -11.37 15.11 -0.26
N GLU A 119 -10.68 14.90 0.87
CA GLU A 119 -11.19 15.27 2.21
C GLU A 119 -11.49 16.76 2.30
N LYS A 120 -10.56 17.61 1.84
CA LYS A 120 -10.77 19.07 1.82
C LYS A 120 -11.99 19.47 0.99
N LYS A 121 -12.27 18.73 -0.10
CA LYS A 121 -13.43 18.96 -0.97
C LYS A 121 -14.71 18.26 -0.50
N ASN A 122 -14.69 17.52 0.61
CA ASN A 122 -15.80 16.68 1.09
C ASN A 122 -16.37 15.74 0.00
N LYS A 123 -15.51 15.26 -0.90
CA LYS A 123 -15.89 14.34 -1.99
C LYS A 123 -15.58 12.90 -1.61
N LYS A 124 -16.13 11.95 -2.35
CA LYS A 124 -15.66 10.56 -2.36
C LYS A 124 -14.65 10.39 -3.49
N ILE A 125 -13.74 9.43 -3.33
CA ILE A 125 -12.84 9.04 -4.41
C ILE A 125 -13.64 8.45 -5.58
N GLY A 126 -13.43 8.99 -6.79
CA GLY A 126 -14.02 8.52 -8.04
C GLY A 126 -12.97 8.06 -9.04
N ILE A 127 -13.42 7.74 -10.25
CA ILE A 127 -12.56 7.21 -11.31
C ILE A 127 -11.46 8.20 -11.73
N ILE A 128 -11.79 9.50 -11.79
CA ILE A 128 -10.84 10.55 -12.18
C ILE A 128 -9.71 10.60 -11.16
N GLU A 129 -10.04 10.61 -9.87
CA GLU A 129 -9.04 10.63 -8.81
C GLU A 129 -8.15 9.38 -8.85
N ILE A 130 -8.70 8.21 -9.18
CA ILE A 130 -7.92 6.96 -9.30
C ILE A 130 -7.00 6.98 -10.50
N LEU A 131 -7.44 7.52 -11.64
CA LEU A 131 -6.58 7.72 -12.80
C LEU A 131 -5.44 8.67 -12.46
N ILE A 132 -5.74 9.78 -11.76
CA ILE A 132 -4.72 10.72 -11.30
C ILE A 132 -3.72 10.04 -10.36
N VAL A 133 -4.16 9.28 -9.35
CA VAL A 133 -3.23 8.55 -8.47
C VAL A 133 -2.36 7.60 -9.29
N ASN A 134 -2.96 6.82 -10.21
CA ASN A 134 -2.26 5.86 -11.05
C ASN A 134 -1.15 6.49 -11.89
N VAL A 135 -1.44 7.63 -12.52
CA VAL A 135 -0.43 8.34 -13.32
C VAL A 135 0.59 8.99 -12.40
N PHE A 136 0.15 9.59 -11.29
CA PHE A 136 1.03 10.36 -10.42
C PHE A 136 2.14 9.51 -9.79
N TRP A 137 1.84 8.34 -9.23
CA TRP A 137 2.89 7.49 -8.66
C TRP A 137 3.85 6.98 -9.73
N ARG A 138 3.38 6.73 -10.96
CA ARG A 138 4.22 6.32 -12.09
C ARG A 138 5.15 7.43 -12.55
N CYS A 139 4.70 8.68 -12.51
CA CYS A 139 5.55 9.83 -12.75
C CYS A 139 6.66 9.94 -11.69
N LEU A 140 6.31 9.78 -10.40
CA LEU A 140 7.31 9.76 -9.32
C LEU A 140 8.33 8.63 -9.52
N TYR A 141 7.84 7.43 -9.84
CA TYR A 141 8.68 6.28 -10.14
C TYR A 141 9.60 6.53 -11.35
N SER A 142 9.07 7.12 -12.42
CA SER A 142 9.84 7.44 -13.62
C SER A 142 10.98 8.41 -13.32
N ILE A 143 10.71 9.49 -12.56
CA ILE A 143 11.72 10.45 -12.12
C ILE A 143 12.81 9.75 -11.30
N TYR A 144 12.40 8.87 -10.38
CA TYR A 144 13.32 8.08 -9.57
C TYR A 144 14.22 7.15 -10.41
N ILE A 145 13.68 6.49 -11.44
CA ILE A 145 14.49 5.60 -12.29
C ILE A 145 15.55 6.39 -13.08
N PHE A 146 15.26 7.63 -13.50
CA PHE A 146 16.24 8.45 -14.23
C PHE A 146 17.44 8.90 -13.40
N ILE A 147 17.33 8.91 -12.07
CA ILE A 147 18.44 9.25 -11.17
C ILE A 147 19.20 8.01 -10.64
N MET A 148 18.71 6.80 -10.96
CA MET A 148 19.28 5.55 -10.47
C MET A 148 20.27 4.94 -11.49
N PRO A 149 21.15 4.02 -11.05
CA PRO A 149 22.07 3.31 -11.94
C PRO A 149 21.36 2.54 -13.06
N SER A 150 22.06 2.27 -14.16
CA SER A 150 21.52 1.58 -15.33
C SER A 150 20.92 0.19 -15.03
N SER A 151 21.39 -0.50 -13.99
CA SER A 151 20.80 -1.76 -13.53
C SER A 151 19.34 -1.62 -13.11
N PHE A 152 18.97 -0.49 -12.52
CA PHE A 152 17.58 -0.19 -12.12
C PHE A 152 16.71 0.11 -13.34
N LEU A 153 17.25 0.87 -14.31
CA LEU A 153 16.57 1.16 -15.57
C LEU A 153 16.29 -0.13 -16.34
N ALA A 154 17.26 -1.06 -16.40
CA ALA A 154 17.18 -2.30 -17.16
C ALA A 154 16.05 -3.25 -16.71
N ILE A 155 15.66 -3.21 -15.44
CA ILE A 155 14.56 -4.02 -14.90
C ILE A 155 13.23 -3.24 -14.81
N SER A 156 13.22 -1.97 -15.21
CA SER A 156 12.07 -1.10 -15.11
C SER A 156 11.25 -1.08 -16.41
N PRO A 157 9.97 -0.67 -16.35
CA PRO A 157 9.18 -0.42 -17.55
C PRO A 157 9.73 0.69 -18.47
N LEU A 158 10.70 1.49 -17.99
CA LEU A 158 11.34 2.55 -18.77
C LEU A 158 12.47 2.05 -19.68
N ALA A 159 12.80 0.75 -19.64
CA ALA A 159 13.85 0.16 -20.47
C ALA A 159 13.59 0.27 -21.98
N GLY A 160 12.33 0.46 -22.40
CA GLY A 160 11.95 0.63 -23.80
C GLY A 160 10.63 1.38 -23.96
N LEU A 161 10.45 2.01 -25.13
CA LEU A 161 9.27 2.86 -25.41
C LEU A 161 7.96 2.07 -25.33
N ASP A 162 7.92 0.85 -25.86
CA ASP A 162 6.73 -0.01 -25.81
C ASP A 162 6.33 -0.36 -24.37
N SER A 163 7.31 -0.82 -23.57
CA SER A 163 7.09 -1.13 -22.15
C SER A 163 6.64 0.10 -21.36
N PHE A 164 7.19 1.27 -21.68
CA PHE A 164 6.81 2.53 -21.06
C PHE A 164 5.38 2.94 -21.42
N LEU A 165 5.01 2.90 -22.70
CA LEU A 165 3.66 3.23 -23.16
C LEU A 165 2.63 2.26 -22.58
N ARG A 166 2.95 0.97 -22.54
CA ARG A 166 2.14 -0.05 -21.86
C ARG A 166 1.95 0.32 -20.39
N PHE A 167 3.03 0.58 -19.67
CA PHE A 167 3.03 0.94 -18.24
C PHE A 167 2.18 2.18 -17.93
N ILE A 168 2.30 3.23 -18.75
CA ILE A 168 1.58 4.49 -18.52
C ILE A 168 0.12 4.39 -18.95
N LEU A 169 -0.20 3.77 -20.09
CA LEU A 169 -1.55 3.80 -20.67
C LEU A 169 -2.37 2.55 -20.32
N LEU A 170 -1.89 1.37 -20.71
CA LEU A 170 -2.63 0.12 -20.56
C LEU A 170 -2.72 -0.27 -19.08
N GLU A 171 -1.59 -0.30 -18.39
CA GLU A 171 -1.57 -0.77 -17.00
C GLU A 171 -2.29 0.20 -16.06
N SER A 172 -2.20 1.51 -16.30
CA SER A 172 -2.97 2.51 -15.54
C SER A 172 -4.47 2.31 -15.71
N SER A 173 -4.94 2.03 -16.93
CA SER A 173 -6.36 1.82 -17.23
C SER A 173 -6.88 0.56 -16.55
N VAL A 174 -6.15 -0.55 -16.67
CA VAL A 174 -6.52 -1.82 -16.03
C VAL A 174 -6.52 -1.70 -14.51
N ASN A 175 -5.50 -1.08 -13.91
CA ASN A 175 -5.44 -0.88 -12.47
C ASN A 175 -6.59 0.01 -11.98
N ALA A 176 -6.95 1.05 -12.73
CA ALA A 176 -8.09 1.90 -12.40
C ALA A 176 -9.42 1.11 -12.38
N ILE A 177 -9.63 0.20 -13.34
CA ILE A 177 -10.81 -0.67 -13.39
C ILE A 177 -10.86 -1.59 -12.16
N PHE A 178 -9.75 -2.23 -11.79
CA PHE A 178 -9.70 -3.10 -10.61
C PHE A 178 -10.00 -2.33 -9.32
N ILE A 179 -9.40 -1.16 -9.15
CA ILE A 179 -9.61 -0.31 -7.97
C ILE A 179 -11.06 0.19 -7.91
N MET A 180 -11.62 0.62 -9.03
CA MET A 180 -13.03 1.05 -9.08
C MET A 180 -13.97 -0.10 -8.76
N THR A 181 -13.71 -1.28 -9.31
CA THR A 181 -14.48 -2.50 -9.03
C THR A 181 -14.44 -2.79 -7.53
N TYR A 182 -13.26 -2.77 -6.91
CA TYR A 182 -13.10 -2.92 -5.46
C TYR A 182 -13.92 -1.90 -4.67
N ILE A 183 -13.86 -0.62 -5.04
CA ILE A 183 -14.59 0.46 -4.37
C ILE A 183 -16.10 0.24 -4.44
N LEU A 184 -16.63 -0.12 -5.60
CA LEU A 184 -18.06 -0.38 -5.80
C LEU A 184 -18.53 -1.57 -4.94
N PHE A 185 -17.79 -2.68 -4.96
CA PHE A 185 -18.11 -3.86 -4.13
C PHE A 185 -18.02 -3.57 -2.64
N ARG A 186 -17.00 -2.82 -2.22
CA ARG A 186 -16.81 -2.38 -0.85
C ARG A 186 -17.97 -1.51 -0.41
N ASP A 187 -18.32 -0.46 -1.15
CA ASP A 187 -19.38 0.48 -0.76
C ASP A 187 -20.76 -0.20 -0.70
N LYS A 188 -21.04 -1.14 -1.63
CA LYS A 188 -22.23 -2.00 -1.59
C LYS A 188 -22.25 -2.87 -0.32
N THR A 189 -21.13 -3.52 -0.01
CA THR A 189 -20.98 -4.36 1.20
C THR A 189 -21.14 -3.54 2.47
N ILE A 190 -20.52 -2.35 2.54
CA ILE A 190 -20.63 -1.44 3.68
C ILE A 190 -22.07 -1.00 3.88
N ARG A 191 -22.79 -0.63 2.82
CA ARG A 191 -24.20 -0.22 2.90
C ARG A 191 -25.09 -1.38 3.39
N LYS A 192 -24.84 -2.61 2.93
CA LYS A 192 -25.56 -3.81 3.37
C LYS A 192 -25.30 -4.17 4.84
N PHE A 193 -24.05 -4.08 5.28
CA PHE A 193 -23.65 -4.41 6.66
C PHE A 193 -23.82 -3.27 7.67
N SER A 194 -24.00 -2.01 7.24
CA SER A 194 -24.29 -0.89 8.14
C SER A 194 -25.61 -1.05 8.91
N ILE A 195 -26.47 -1.99 8.49
CA ILE A 195 -27.74 -2.35 9.13
C ILE A 195 -27.54 -3.41 10.24
N SER A 196 -26.37 -4.06 10.30
CA SER A 196 -26.05 -5.11 11.29
C SER A 196 -24.77 -4.77 12.05
N ASN A 197 -24.89 -4.61 13.38
CA ASN A 197 -23.84 -4.23 14.33
C ASN A 197 -22.42 -4.69 13.96
N ARG A 198 -21.55 -3.75 13.57
CA ARG A 198 -20.13 -4.03 13.35
C ARG A 198 -19.40 -4.22 14.69
N LYS A 199 -18.99 -5.45 14.97
CA LYS A 199 -17.76 -5.67 15.75
C LYS A 199 -16.59 -5.37 14.81
N GLU A 200 -16.09 -4.15 14.86
CA GLU A 200 -14.84 -3.84 14.19
C GLU A 200 -13.71 -4.68 14.82
N LEU A 201 -12.99 -5.45 13.99
CA LEU A 201 -11.73 -6.08 14.39
C LEU A 201 -10.83 -5.01 15.00
N ASN A 202 -10.66 -5.09 16.31
CA ASN A 202 -9.81 -4.21 17.09
C ASN A 202 -8.48 -4.94 17.22
N VAL A 203 -7.48 -4.47 16.48
CA VAL A 203 -6.18 -5.14 16.43
C VAL A 203 -5.41 -4.77 17.68
N SER A 204 -5.00 -5.77 18.46
CA SER A 204 -4.19 -5.53 19.65
C SER A 204 -2.73 -5.22 19.28
N PRO A 205 -1.98 -4.50 20.12
CA PRO A 205 -0.55 -4.27 19.92
C PRO A 205 0.24 -5.57 19.78
N ILE A 206 -0.12 -6.58 20.57
CA ILE A 206 0.51 -7.91 20.55
C ILE A 206 0.29 -8.59 19.19
N GLN A 207 -0.95 -8.60 18.67
CA GLN A 207 -1.24 -9.16 17.35
C GLN A 207 -0.46 -8.46 16.23
N SER A 208 -0.31 -7.14 16.35
CA SER A 208 0.41 -6.33 15.37
C SER A 208 1.91 -6.66 15.37
N PHE A 209 2.48 -6.75 16.57
CA PHE A 209 3.89 -7.12 16.75
C PHE A 209 4.17 -8.54 16.24
N LEU A 210 3.34 -9.52 16.61
CA LEU A 210 3.47 -10.89 16.12
C LEU A 210 3.33 -10.97 14.59
N MET A 211 2.42 -10.21 13.99
CA MET A 211 2.27 -10.14 12.53
C MET A 211 3.51 -9.55 11.86
N CYS A 212 4.14 -8.53 12.45
CA CYS A 212 5.38 -7.94 11.93
C CYS A 212 6.55 -8.93 12.00
N LEU A 213 6.73 -9.61 13.14
CA LEU A 213 7.74 -10.68 13.27
C LEU A 213 7.50 -11.78 12.24
N PHE A 214 6.26 -12.23 12.09
CA PHE A 214 5.91 -13.24 11.11
C PHE A 214 6.21 -12.77 9.68
N ALA A 215 5.90 -11.51 9.35
CA ALA A 215 6.22 -10.94 8.03
C ALA A 215 7.72 -10.98 7.74
N ILE A 216 8.56 -10.58 8.70
CA ILE A 216 10.02 -10.63 8.55
C ILE A 216 10.51 -12.08 8.40
N LEU A 217 9.95 -13.03 9.16
CA LEU A 217 10.32 -14.45 9.03
C LEU A 217 9.97 -15.00 7.64
N VAL A 218 8.77 -14.71 7.14
CA VAL A 218 8.37 -15.09 5.77
C VAL A 218 9.32 -14.46 4.75
N GLN A 219 9.71 -13.20 4.94
CA GLN A 219 10.63 -12.47 4.08
C GLN A 219 12.01 -13.11 3.99
N ILE A 220 12.46 -13.78 5.05
CA ILE A 220 13.75 -14.48 5.10
C ILE A 220 13.68 -15.87 4.45
N ILE A 221 12.52 -16.52 4.50
CA ILE A 221 12.33 -17.90 4.03
C ILE A 221 12.08 -17.97 2.52
N VAL A 222 11.41 -16.95 1.96
CA VAL A 222 10.91 -16.92 0.58
C VAL A 222 11.84 -16.15 -0.34
#